data_AF-A0A950PPQ3-F1
#
_entry.id   AF-A0A950PPQ3-F1
#
_cell.length_a   1.000
_cell.length_b   1.000
_cell.length_c   1.000
_cell.angle_alpha   90.00
_cell.angle_beta   90.00
_cell.angle_gamma   90.00
#
_symmetry.space_group_name_H-M   'P 1'
#
loop_
_entity.id
_entity.type
_entity.pdbx_description
1 polymer ?
#
loop_
_entity_poly.entity_id
_entity_poly.type
_entity_poly.pdbx_seq_one_letter_code
_entity_poly.pdbx_strand_id
1 'polypeptide(L)'
;MTERTTYLDPDPRDWRSRKIRVRASHWYATVELDRDGYVDAATSRGHDPELPADYREAVGRVRDASIDRIWYNGYPGDFFGADGPHWVTLNVPFPHVEATVEGLRVAELDHDYHSLHALADRLALPVEDWLAPGERELIRGIDFEPPPGAFLRFLRGKAKKFGVRLNGRATAGSVWIRPTLSPVEKQIREELPERYPGWVDRWSGYVEPEGASIRPWVGGKDQDFSCGATPVQFHAVQAPSRGTCPCGMSLQEPWDGGQQHTTHHAAWALGIRAPKNLQWLGNLAVVTSRSPIAWRKLAYQVARMPQKENHYDFNSWSHLDEPEVAPDNMRAYLLKANGYVIGYLAAHDTAEHRRWDLIDGSQSDGQDDTLRPRIILIWVADTYRRQGIGATLVQALADDFGNRVADVSWSTPISDAGQRLARRLSPEGIWIS
;
A
#
# COMPACT_ATOMS: atom_id res chain seq x y z
N MET A 1 -4.17 -15.10 32.97
CA MET A 1 -3.06 -14.77 33.89
C MET A 1 -3.48 -13.55 34.68
N THR A 2 -3.44 -13.61 36.00
CA THR A 2 -3.84 -12.52 36.90
C THR A 2 -2.66 -11.57 37.15
N GLU A 3 -2.92 -10.29 37.41
CA GLU A 3 -1.88 -9.37 37.83
C GLU A 3 -1.21 -9.87 39.12
N ARG A 4 0.11 -9.72 39.21
CA ARG A 4 0.88 -10.11 40.41
C ARG A 4 2.05 -9.17 40.65
N THR A 5 2.47 -9.07 41.91
CA THR A 5 3.62 -8.28 42.35
C THR A 5 4.54 -9.15 43.18
N THR A 6 5.84 -9.15 42.85
CA THR A 6 6.90 -9.82 43.60
C THR A 6 7.81 -8.77 44.21
N TYR A 7 7.93 -8.74 45.53
CA TYR A 7 8.84 -7.83 46.24
C TYR A 7 10.25 -8.42 46.30
N LEU A 8 11.26 -7.59 46.05
CA LEU A 8 12.65 -8.02 46.06
C LEU A 8 13.33 -7.78 47.40
N ASP A 9 12.87 -6.76 48.14
CA ASP A 9 13.41 -6.42 49.45
C ASP A 9 12.63 -7.09 50.60
N PRO A 10 13.26 -7.31 51.77
CA PRO A 10 12.68 -8.10 52.86
C PRO A 10 11.38 -7.53 53.46
N ASP A 11 11.21 -6.20 53.44
CA ASP A 11 9.98 -5.55 53.89
C ASP A 11 9.11 -5.13 52.69
N PRO A 12 8.03 -5.87 52.39
CA PRO A 12 7.14 -5.57 51.27
C PRO A 12 6.26 -4.33 51.52
N ARG A 13 6.25 -3.77 52.73
CA ARG A 13 5.48 -2.56 53.07
C ARG A 13 6.32 -1.28 52.99
N ASP A 14 7.63 -1.39 52.84
CA ASP A 14 8.48 -0.22 52.62
C ASP A 14 8.19 0.36 51.23
N TRP A 15 7.88 1.65 51.15
CA TRP A 15 7.66 2.35 49.88
C TRP A 15 8.93 2.37 49.01
N ARG A 16 10.11 2.20 49.63
CA ARG A 16 11.42 2.09 48.97
C ARG A 16 11.68 0.71 48.38
N SER A 17 10.83 -0.27 48.67
CA SER A 17 11.04 -1.63 48.19
C SER A 17 10.96 -1.70 46.66
N ARG A 18 11.97 -2.33 46.08
CA ARG A 18 12.01 -2.73 44.68
C ARG A 18 11.05 -3.89 44.48
N LYS A 19 10.30 -3.85 43.39
CA LYS A 19 9.27 -4.85 43.11
C LYS A 19 9.10 -5.08 41.62
N ILE A 20 8.76 -6.30 41.26
CA ILE A 20 8.45 -6.70 39.90
C ILE A 20 6.94 -6.89 39.78
N ARG A 21 6.30 -6.11 38.91
CA ARG A 21 4.88 -6.22 38.58
C ARG A 21 4.70 -6.93 37.26
N VAL A 22 3.71 -7.82 37.19
CA VAL A 22 3.31 -8.48 35.96
C VAL A 22 1.86 -8.12 35.67
N ARG A 23 1.61 -7.55 34.48
CA ARG A 23 0.28 -7.26 33.97
C ARG A 23 0.03 -8.01 32.67
N ALA A 24 -1.10 -8.70 32.58
CA ALA A 24 -1.48 -9.40 31.36
C ALA A 24 -2.18 -8.43 30.39
N SER A 25 -1.70 -8.36 29.16
CA SER A 25 -2.41 -7.75 28.04
C SER A 25 -3.08 -8.83 27.18
N HIS A 26 -3.67 -8.47 26.04
CA HIS A 26 -4.30 -9.46 25.15
C HIS A 26 -3.28 -10.38 24.44
N TRP A 27 -2.13 -9.82 24.01
CA TRP A 27 -1.14 -10.53 23.17
C TRP A 27 0.14 -10.94 23.91
N TYR A 28 0.44 -10.29 25.04
CA TYR A 28 1.69 -10.41 25.77
C TYR A 28 1.48 -10.01 27.23
N ALA A 29 2.52 -10.13 28.05
CA ALA A 29 2.54 -9.59 29.41
C ALA A 29 3.54 -8.44 29.51
N THR A 30 3.21 -7.42 30.31
CA THR A 30 4.16 -6.39 30.70
C THR A 30 4.75 -6.77 32.05
N VAL A 31 6.07 -6.94 32.09
CA VAL A 31 6.87 -7.15 33.30
C VAL A 31 7.62 -5.86 33.60
N GLU A 32 7.34 -5.26 34.74
CA GLU A 32 7.88 -3.97 35.16
C GLU A 32 8.69 -4.17 36.44
N LEU A 33 9.97 -3.82 36.42
CA LEU A 33 10.74 -3.60 37.64
C LEU A 33 10.57 -2.15 38.06
N ASP A 34 9.87 -1.95 39.17
CA ASP A 34 9.65 -0.66 39.83
C ASP A 34 10.74 -0.47 40.90
N ARG A 35 11.59 0.54 40.68
CA ARG A 35 12.68 0.98 41.56
C ARG A 35 12.43 2.39 42.09
N ASP A 36 11.25 2.98 41.87
CA ASP A 36 11.02 4.42 42.03
C ASP A 36 11.40 4.92 43.43
N GLY A 37 10.83 4.29 44.46
CA GLY A 37 11.13 4.65 45.84
C GLY A 37 12.56 4.33 46.29
N TYR A 38 13.19 3.32 45.68
CA TYR A 38 14.60 3.01 45.92
C TYR A 38 15.51 4.12 45.36
N VAL A 39 15.24 4.55 44.13
CA VAL A 39 16.00 5.59 43.42
C VAL A 39 15.92 6.93 44.15
N ASP A 40 14.72 7.33 44.60
CA ASP A 40 14.54 8.56 45.40
C ASP A 40 15.33 8.50 46.71
N ALA A 41 15.31 7.35 47.38
CA ALA A 41 16.04 7.14 48.63
C ALA A 41 17.56 7.11 48.43
N ALA A 42 18.05 6.54 47.33
CA ALA A 42 19.47 6.52 46.98
C ALA A 42 19.98 7.92 46.62
N THR A 43 19.24 8.63 45.77
CA THR A 43 19.56 10.00 45.34
C THR A 43 19.60 10.97 46.51
N SER A 44 18.64 10.88 47.44
CA SER A 44 18.61 11.73 48.64
C SER A 44 19.79 11.47 49.60
N ARG A 45 20.45 10.31 49.49
CA ARG A 45 21.68 9.97 50.23
C ARG A 45 22.96 10.31 49.46
N GLY A 46 22.84 10.89 48.26
CA GLY A 46 23.98 11.20 47.39
C GLY A 46 24.59 9.99 46.69
N HIS A 47 23.88 8.86 46.62
CA HIS A 47 24.29 7.72 45.81
C HIS A 47 23.77 7.88 44.38
N ASP A 48 24.54 7.39 43.42
CA ASP A 48 24.13 7.32 42.01
C ASP A 48 23.24 6.08 41.79
N PRO A 49 21.95 6.26 41.45
CA PRO A 49 21.01 5.16 41.26
C PRO A 49 20.99 4.63 39.82
N GLU A 50 21.89 5.11 38.94
CA GLU A 50 21.96 4.68 37.55
C GLU A 50 22.10 3.17 37.40
N LEU A 51 21.44 2.64 36.37
CA LEU A 51 21.56 1.23 36.01
C LEU A 51 22.94 0.99 35.36
N PRO A 52 23.68 -0.05 35.80
CA PRO A 52 24.93 -0.45 35.15
C PRO A 52 24.77 -0.61 33.63
N ALA A 53 25.82 -0.30 32.87
CA ALA A 53 25.79 -0.40 31.40
C ALA A 53 25.42 -1.82 30.94
N ASP A 54 26.05 -2.84 31.54
CA ASP A 54 25.82 -4.26 31.24
C ASP A 54 24.37 -4.68 31.55
N TYR A 55 23.78 -4.15 32.63
CA TYR A 55 22.37 -4.36 32.95
C TYR A 55 21.47 -3.79 31.84
N ARG A 56 21.74 -2.54 31.43
CA ARG A 56 20.97 -1.87 30.35
C ARG A 56 21.10 -2.61 29.03
N GLU A 57 22.28 -3.13 28.72
CA GLU A 57 22.51 -3.96 27.54
C GLU A 57 21.71 -5.26 27.60
N ALA A 58 21.80 -6.01 28.71
CA ALA A 58 21.10 -7.28 28.87
C ALA A 58 19.57 -7.12 28.77
N VAL A 59 19.02 -6.10 29.45
CA VAL A 59 17.61 -5.74 29.37
C VAL A 59 17.22 -5.28 27.97
N GLY A 60 18.05 -4.46 27.31
CA GLY A 60 17.83 -4.00 25.94
C GLY A 60 17.72 -5.18 24.97
N ARG A 61 18.63 -6.15 25.06
CA ARG A 61 18.60 -7.39 24.25
C ARG A 61 17.32 -8.20 24.48
N VAL A 62 16.90 -8.41 25.73
CA VAL A 62 15.65 -9.11 26.04
C VAL A 62 14.44 -8.36 25.49
N ARG A 63 14.43 -7.03 25.62
CA ARG A 63 13.33 -6.19 25.13
C ARG A 63 13.17 -6.32 23.63
N ASP A 64 14.26 -6.11 22.88
CA ASP A 64 14.25 -6.16 21.43
C ASP A 64 13.82 -7.55 20.93
N ALA A 65 14.38 -8.62 21.49
CA ALA A 65 14.02 -9.99 21.13
C ALA A 65 12.55 -10.31 21.46
N SER A 66 12.04 -9.81 22.59
CA SER A 66 10.64 -10.03 22.99
C SER A 66 9.66 -9.28 22.09
N ILE A 67 9.93 -8.00 21.81
CA ILE A 67 9.15 -7.17 20.89
C ILE A 67 9.08 -7.82 19.52
N ASP A 68 10.23 -8.29 19.02
CA ASP A 68 10.32 -8.97 17.75
C ASP A 68 9.49 -10.24 17.71
N ARG A 69 9.53 -11.04 18.79
CA ARG A 69 8.74 -12.26 18.91
C ARG A 69 7.24 -11.97 18.93
N ILE A 70 6.82 -10.90 19.59
CA ILE A 70 5.41 -10.49 19.67
C ILE A 70 4.92 -9.98 18.29
N TRP A 71 5.70 -9.16 17.59
CA TRP A 71 5.37 -8.73 16.23
C TRP A 71 5.40 -9.89 15.23
N TYR A 72 6.36 -10.81 15.35
CA TYR A 72 6.42 -12.04 14.56
C TYR A 72 5.13 -12.83 14.70
N ASN A 73 4.58 -12.95 15.92
CA ASN A 73 3.31 -13.62 16.18
C ASN A 73 2.07 -12.85 15.67
N GLY A 74 2.24 -11.66 15.08
CA GLY A 74 1.19 -10.93 14.36
C GLY A 74 0.59 -9.74 15.10
N TYR A 75 1.13 -9.34 16.25
CA TYR A 75 0.69 -8.11 16.92
C TYR A 75 0.95 -6.88 16.03
N PRO A 76 -0.06 -6.04 15.75
CA PRO A 76 0.12 -4.88 14.85
C PRO A 76 0.38 -3.57 15.60
N GLY A 77 0.31 -3.56 16.93
CA GLY A 77 0.42 -2.34 17.74
C GLY A 77 1.85 -1.95 18.07
N ASP A 78 1.96 -0.80 18.72
CA ASP A 78 3.20 -0.27 19.26
C ASP A 78 3.38 -0.69 20.72
N PHE A 79 4.63 -0.59 21.18
CA PHE A 79 4.98 -0.85 22.56
C PHE A 79 5.29 0.47 23.27
N PHE A 80 4.69 0.65 24.44
CA PHE A 80 5.06 1.70 25.36
C PHE A 80 5.98 1.11 26.42
N GLY A 81 7.04 1.84 26.74
CA GLY A 81 7.99 1.47 27.78
C GLY A 81 8.82 2.68 28.16
N ALA A 82 9.17 2.77 29.44
CA ALA A 82 10.14 3.73 29.94
C ALA A 82 11.36 2.95 30.43
N ASP A 83 12.53 3.42 30.02
CA ASP A 83 13.80 2.89 30.49
C ASP A 83 14.52 4.00 31.21
N GLY A 84 14.56 3.88 32.52
CA GLY A 84 15.27 4.83 33.36
C GLY A 84 15.69 4.18 34.66
N PRO A 85 16.41 4.93 35.51
CA PRO A 85 16.80 4.45 36.82
C PRO A 85 15.59 3.95 37.63
N HIS A 86 14.43 4.61 37.50
CA HIS A 86 13.23 4.33 38.27
C HIS A 86 12.42 3.12 37.79
N TRP A 87 12.45 2.81 36.49
CA TRP A 87 11.58 1.80 35.90
C TRP A 87 12.29 1.06 34.77
N VAL A 88 12.08 -0.26 34.73
CA VAL A 88 12.43 -1.09 33.60
C VAL A 88 11.20 -1.83 33.14
N THR A 89 10.75 -1.58 31.91
CA THR A 89 9.57 -2.23 31.33
C THR A 89 9.96 -3.20 30.21
N LEU A 90 9.53 -4.46 30.34
CA LEU A 90 9.67 -5.50 29.32
C LEU A 90 8.29 -6.04 28.90
N ASN A 91 8.01 -5.97 27.60
CA ASN A 91 6.82 -6.60 27.01
C ASN A 91 7.23 -7.99 26.50
N VAL A 92 6.72 -9.05 27.12
CA VAL A 92 7.20 -10.43 26.90
C VAL A 92 6.08 -11.40 26.50
N PRO A 93 6.34 -12.38 25.62
CA PRO A 93 5.37 -13.42 25.33
C PRO A 93 5.03 -14.23 26.59
N PHE A 94 3.77 -14.66 26.73
CA PHE A 94 3.30 -15.38 27.92
C PHE A 94 4.18 -16.56 28.38
N PRO A 95 4.71 -17.42 27.49
CA PRO A 95 5.56 -18.54 27.91
C PRO A 95 6.86 -18.14 28.63
N HIS A 96 7.27 -16.87 28.53
CA HIS A 96 8.56 -16.38 29.03
C HIS A 96 8.43 -15.44 30.23
N VAL A 97 7.22 -15.23 30.76
CA VAL A 97 6.96 -14.32 31.89
C VAL A 97 7.76 -14.70 33.13
N GLU A 98 7.70 -15.97 33.54
CA GLU A 98 8.42 -16.44 34.74
C GLU A 98 9.94 -16.29 34.60
N ALA A 99 10.49 -16.67 33.44
CA ALA A 99 11.90 -16.51 33.15
C ALA A 99 12.34 -15.03 33.14
N THR A 100 11.46 -14.12 32.70
CA THR A 100 11.72 -12.67 32.73
C THR A 100 11.74 -12.14 34.16
N VAL A 101 10.76 -12.55 34.98
CA VAL A 101 10.70 -12.15 36.40
C VAL A 101 11.95 -12.60 37.16
N GLU A 102 12.34 -13.88 37.01
CA GLU A 102 13.54 -14.38 37.69
C GLU A 102 14.82 -13.74 37.15
N GLY A 103 14.92 -13.54 35.83
CA GLY A 103 16.07 -12.87 35.22
C GLY A 103 16.25 -11.43 35.73
N LEU A 104 15.16 -10.66 35.84
CA LEU A 104 15.22 -9.31 36.41
C LEU A 104 15.56 -9.32 37.90
N ARG A 105 15.02 -10.26 38.66
CA ARG A 105 15.30 -10.42 40.10
C ARG A 105 16.78 -10.70 40.35
N VAL A 106 17.34 -11.71 39.67
CA VAL A 106 18.76 -12.08 39.80
C VAL A 106 19.67 -10.95 39.32
N ALA A 107 19.33 -10.29 38.21
CA ALA A 107 20.09 -9.14 37.70
C ALA A 107 20.10 -7.94 38.68
N GLU A 108 18.99 -7.70 39.39
CA GLU A 108 18.86 -6.57 40.33
C GLU A 108 19.47 -6.86 41.71
N LEU A 109 19.43 -8.12 42.18
CA LEU A 109 19.93 -8.50 43.50
C LEU A 109 21.39 -8.95 43.48
N ASP A 110 21.75 -9.76 42.49
CA ASP A 110 23.03 -10.47 42.44
C ASP A 110 23.97 -9.91 41.37
N HIS A 111 23.50 -8.94 40.57
CA HIS A 111 24.22 -8.38 39.42
C HIS A 111 24.64 -9.45 38.38
N ASP A 112 23.92 -10.58 38.32
CA ASP A 112 24.12 -11.63 37.33
C ASP A 112 23.13 -11.47 36.16
N TYR A 113 23.66 -11.18 34.98
CA TYR A 113 22.90 -10.92 33.76
C TYR A 113 22.75 -12.14 32.86
N HIS A 114 23.34 -13.30 33.23
CA HIS A 114 23.37 -14.50 32.40
C HIS A 114 21.96 -14.99 32.04
N SER A 115 21.02 -14.96 33.00
CA SER A 115 19.64 -15.37 32.78
C SER A 115 18.89 -14.49 31.78
N LEU A 116 19.20 -13.19 31.75
CA LEU A 116 18.64 -12.25 30.77
C LEU A 116 19.24 -12.50 29.38
N HIS A 117 20.55 -12.68 29.27
CA HIS A 117 21.18 -13.05 27.98
C HIS A 117 20.63 -14.37 27.43
N ALA A 118 20.55 -15.41 28.25
CA ALA A 118 19.98 -16.70 27.86
C ALA A 118 18.49 -16.61 27.49
N LEU A 119 17.74 -15.67 28.07
CA LEU A 119 16.37 -15.39 27.65
C LEU A 119 16.32 -14.69 26.30
N ALA A 120 17.17 -13.68 26.07
CA ALA A 120 17.27 -12.99 24.78
C ALA A 120 17.62 -13.96 23.65
N ASP A 121 18.59 -14.86 23.88
CA ASP A 121 19.02 -15.85 22.89
C ASP A 121 17.91 -16.87 22.56
N ARG A 122 17.11 -17.28 23.55
CA ARG A 122 15.93 -18.15 23.32
C ARG A 122 14.81 -17.46 22.53
N LEU A 123 14.69 -16.15 22.66
CA LEU A 123 13.69 -15.34 21.96
C LEU A 123 14.15 -14.89 20.58
N ALA A 124 15.46 -14.94 20.33
CA ALA A 124 16.07 -14.49 19.09
C ALA A 124 15.45 -15.19 17.88
N LEU A 125 15.13 -14.38 16.87
CA LEU A 125 14.65 -14.84 15.58
C LEU A 125 15.82 -14.79 14.59
N PRO A 126 15.93 -15.74 13.64
CA PRO A 126 16.98 -15.75 12.63
C PRO A 126 16.69 -14.71 11.52
N VAL A 127 16.48 -13.45 11.91
CA VAL A 127 16.11 -12.36 11.00
C VAL A 127 17.23 -12.07 10.00
N GLU A 128 18.48 -12.19 10.42
CA GLU A 128 19.62 -12.01 9.53
C GLU A 128 19.64 -13.07 8.43
N ASP A 129 19.38 -14.33 8.77
CA ASP A 129 19.31 -15.43 7.79
C ASP A 129 18.12 -15.25 6.86
N TRP A 130 16.95 -14.88 7.41
CA TRP A 130 15.78 -14.54 6.60
C TRP A 130 16.03 -13.34 5.70
N LEU A 131 16.87 -12.39 6.04
CA LEU A 131 17.16 -11.19 5.23
C LEU A 131 18.48 -11.24 4.47
N ALA A 132 19.17 -12.38 4.48
CA ALA A 132 20.38 -12.62 3.70
C ALA A 132 20.21 -12.26 2.19
N PRO A 133 21.29 -12.02 1.46
CA PRO A 133 21.20 -11.76 0.01
C PRO A 133 20.53 -12.91 -0.77
N GLY A 134 19.99 -12.59 -1.95
CA GLY A 134 19.37 -13.57 -2.86
C GLY A 134 17.86 -13.73 -2.72
N GLU A 135 17.23 -14.26 -3.77
CA GLU A 135 15.83 -14.68 -3.72
C GLU A 135 15.70 -16.07 -3.10
N ARG A 136 14.69 -16.25 -2.24
CA ARG A 136 14.37 -17.55 -1.65
C ARG A 136 12.91 -17.65 -1.25
N GLU A 137 12.46 -18.90 -1.14
CA GLU A 137 11.20 -19.27 -0.52
C GLU A 137 11.44 -19.65 0.93
N LEU A 138 10.71 -19.02 1.85
CA LEU A 138 10.58 -19.47 3.23
C LEU A 138 9.27 -20.24 3.35
N ILE A 139 9.29 -21.42 3.94
CA ILE A 139 8.17 -22.35 4.04
C ILE A 139 7.59 -22.32 5.45
N ARG A 140 6.27 -22.21 5.54
CA ARG A 140 5.56 -22.23 6.83
C ARG A 140 5.62 -23.64 7.45
N GLY A 141 5.89 -23.72 8.74
CA GLY A 141 6.13 -24.95 9.49
C GLY A 141 7.55 -25.50 9.38
N ILE A 142 8.42 -24.84 8.60
CA ILE A 142 9.85 -25.16 8.49
C ILE A 142 10.66 -23.93 8.92
N ASP A 143 10.49 -22.82 8.21
CA ASP A 143 11.25 -21.59 8.42
C ASP A 143 10.54 -20.61 9.35
N PHE A 144 9.21 -20.63 9.37
CA PHE A 144 8.38 -19.77 10.22
C PHE A 144 7.02 -20.40 10.52
N GLU A 145 6.35 -19.95 11.58
CA GLU A 145 5.06 -20.48 12.04
C GLU A 145 3.83 -19.59 11.77
N PRO A 146 3.91 -18.25 11.91
CA PRO A 146 2.78 -17.34 11.77
C PRO A 146 2.13 -17.40 10.38
N PRO A 147 0.91 -16.83 10.22
CA PRO A 147 0.31 -16.67 8.90
C PRO A 147 1.26 -15.94 7.92
N PRO A 148 1.44 -16.42 6.66
CA PRO A 148 2.42 -15.87 5.73
C PRO A 148 2.33 -14.35 5.50
N GLY A 149 1.11 -13.80 5.50
CA GLY A 149 0.90 -12.35 5.38
C GLY A 149 1.40 -11.54 6.59
N ALA A 150 1.25 -12.08 7.80
CA ALA A 150 1.75 -11.45 9.03
C ALA A 150 3.29 -11.53 9.09
N PHE A 151 3.84 -12.71 8.78
CA PHE A 151 5.28 -12.93 8.71
C PHE A 151 5.96 -12.00 7.68
N LEU A 152 5.39 -11.88 6.48
CA LEU A 152 5.91 -10.94 5.47
C LEU A 152 5.85 -9.48 5.92
N ARG A 153 4.82 -9.08 6.68
CA ARG A 153 4.73 -7.72 7.23
C ARG A 153 5.83 -7.48 8.27
N PHE A 154 6.05 -8.43 9.17
CA PHE A 154 7.15 -8.41 10.13
C PHE A 154 8.50 -8.27 9.42
N LEU A 155 8.78 -9.12 8.42
CA LEU A 155 10.04 -9.07 7.67
C LEU A 155 10.23 -7.74 6.94
N ARG A 156 9.17 -7.12 6.41
CA ARG A 156 9.27 -5.77 5.80
C ARG A 156 9.65 -4.70 6.82
N GLY A 157 9.09 -4.77 8.03
CA GLY A 157 9.46 -3.90 9.13
C GLY A 157 10.94 -4.06 9.52
N LYS A 158 11.41 -5.31 9.60
CA LYS A 158 12.82 -5.62 9.86
C LYS A 158 13.74 -5.13 8.76
N ALA A 159 13.44 -5.46 7.51
CA ALA A 159 14.18 -5.00 6.35
C ALA A 159 14.36 -3.47 6.36
N LYS A 160 13.28 -2.71 6.66
CA LYS A 160 13.37 -1.25 6.79
C LYS A 160 14.33 -0.80 7.91
N LYS A 161 14.34 -1.47 9.06
CA LYS A 161 15.30 -1.16 10.16
C LYS A 161 16.75 -1.45 9.75
N PHE A 162 16.99 -2.53 9.00
CA PHE A 162 18.28 -2.81 8.38
C PHE A 162 18.57 -1.90 7.16
N GLY A 163 17.64 -1.00 6.81
CA GLY A 163 17.63 -0.15 5.62
C GLY A 163 17.89 -0.93 4.33
N VAL A 164 17.22 -2.07 4.20
CA VAL A 164 17.09 -2.84 2.98
C VAL A 164 15.63 -2.85 2.56
N ARG A 165 15.38 -2.81 1.26
CA ARG A 165 14.06 -2.97 0.68
C ARG A 165 13.75 -4.45 0.52
N LEU A 166 12.61 -4.90 1.03
CA LEU A 166 12.17 -6.29 0.90
C LEU A 166 11.05 -6.44 -0.14
N ASN A 167 11.38 -7.04 -1.28
CA ASN A 167 10.38 -7.47 -2.25
C ASN A 167 9.93 -8.89 -1.88
N GLY A 168 8.77 -9.01 -1.25
CA GLY A 168 8.24 -10.31 -0.86
C GLY A 168 6.78 -10.53 -1.19
N ARG A 169 6.41 -11.80 -1.33
CA ARG A 169 5.07 -12.28 -1.66
C ARG A 169 4.72 -13.45 -0.75
N ALA A 170 3.57 -13.33 -0.08
CA ALA A 170 2.98 -14.43 0.67
C ALA A 170 2.12 -15.31 -0.24
N THR A 171 2.23 -16.61 -0.08
CA THR A 171 1.33 -17.64 -0.63
C THR A 171 0.59 -18.32 0.53
N ALA A 172 -0.22 -19.35 0.26
CA ALA A 172 -0.95 -20.07 1.30
C ALA A 172 -0.03 -20.79 2.30
N GLY A 173 1.16 -21.22 1.87
CA GLY A 173 2.09 -22.01 2.68
C GLY A 173 3.52 -21.48 2.75
N SER A 174 3.84 -20.38 2.06
CA SER A 174 5.21 -19.87 1.98
C SER A 174 5.26 -18.36 1.83
N VAL A 175 6.44 -17.79 2.03
CA VAL A 175 6.77 -16.40 1.70
C VAL A 175 8.01 -16.40 0.83
N TRP A 176 7.85 -15.93 -0.40
CA TRP A 176 8.98 -15.61 -1.28
C TRP A 176 9.52 -14.24 -0.93
N ILE A 177 10.83 -14.12 -0.81
CA ILE A 177 11.49 -12.87 -0.44
C ILE A 177 12.72 -12.61 -1.29
N ARG A 178 12.97 -11.33 -1.56
CA ARG A 178 14.19 -10.82 -2.17
C ARG A 178 14.57 -9.51 -1.49
N PRO A 179 15.45 -9.56 -0.47
CA PRO A 179 16.04 -8.37 0.13
C PRO A 179 16.95 -7.68 -0.90
N THR A 180 16.84 -6.36 -1.00
CA THR A 180 17.61 -5.54 -1.95
C THR A 180 18.06 -4.27 -1.26
N LEU A 181 19.30 -3.86 -1.48
CA LEU A 181 19.78 -2.55 -1.07
C LEU A 181 19.54 -1.55 -2.20
N SER A 182 18.94 -0.39 -1.91
CA SER A 182 18.78 0.63 -2.95
C SER A 182 20.12 1.30 -3.28
N PRO A 183 20.37 1.73 -4.54
CA PRO A 183 21.60 2.43 -4.88
C PRO A 183 21.85 3.70 -4.05
N VAL A 184 20.78 4.40 -3.67
CA VAL A 184 20.85 5.60 -2.84
C VAL A 184 21.25 5.27 -1.41
N GLU A 185 20.64 4.24 -0.79
CA GLU A 185 21.04 3.81 0.56
C GLU A 185 22.47 3.29 0.58
N LYS A 186 22.91 2.62 -0.49
CA LYS A 186 24.30 2.20 -0.66
C LYS A 186 25.24 3.42 -0.66
N GLN A 187 25.00 4.38 -1.54
CA GLN A 187 25.82 5.58 -1.67
C GLN A 187 25.90 6.35 -0.34
N ILE A 188 24.76 6.55 0.35
CA ILE A 188 24.73 7.23 1.65
C ILE A 188 25.58 6.51 2.70
N ARG A 189 25.58 5.17 2.70
CA ARG A 189 26.35 4.37 3.65
C ARG A 189 27.83 4.36 3.34
N GLU A 190 28.20 4.34 2.07
CA GLU A 190 29.58 4.46 1.60
C GLU A 190 30.16 5.86 1.88
N GLU A 191 29.35 6.91 1.73
CA GLU A 191 29.75 8.30 1.99
C GLU A 191 29.81 8.65 3.50
N LEU A 192 29.07 7.93 4.35
CA LEU A 192 28.98 8.21 5.80
C LEU A 192 29.27 6.96 6.66
N PRO A 193 30.46 6.36 6.58
CA PRO A 193 30.78 5.11 7.29
C PRO A 193 30.70 5.25 8.81
N GLU A 194 31.00 6.43 9.36
CA GLU A 194 30.88 6.74 10.79
C GLU A 194 29.43 6.68 11.29
N ARG A 195 28.46 6.94 10.41
CA ARG A 195 27.02 6.86 10.71
C ARG A 195 26.48 5.43 10.59
N TYR A 196 27.23 4.54 9.93
CA TYR A 196 26.86 3.14 9.70
C TYR A 196 28.03 2.20 10.02
N PRO A 197 28.57 2.24 11.26
CA PRO A 197 29.72 1.43 11.64
C PRO A 197 29.38 -0.07 11.56
N GLY A 198 30.29 -0.86 11.00
CA GLY A 198 30.12 -2.31 10.87
C GLY A 198 29.22 -2.76 9.70
N TRP A 199 28.82 -1.85 8.80
CA TRP A 199 28.11 -2.25 7.60
C TRP A 199 29.02 -3.09 6.68
N VAL A 200 28.72 -4.39 6.61
CA VAL A 200 29.27 -5.32 5.61
C VAL A 200 28.28 -5.38 4.47
N ASP A 201 28.62 -4.84 3.30
CA ASP A 201 27.77 -4.93 2.12
C ASP A 201 27.69 -6.37 1.60
N ARG A 202 26.72 -7.12 2.11
CA ARG A 202 26.47 -8.49 1.64
C ARG A 202 25.61 -8.51 0.36
N TRP A 203 24.94 -7.40 0.02
CA TRP A 203 23.93 -7.36 -1.05
C TRP A 203 24.48 -6.80 -2.37
N SER A 204 25.46 -5.90 -2.35
CA SER A 204 26.12 -5.44 -3.57
C SER A 204 27.03 -6.50 -4.15
N GLY A 205 26.90 -6.74 -5.46
CA GLY A 205 27.74 -7.70 -6.17
C GLY A 205 27.39 -9.16 -5.86
N TYR A 206 26.34 -9.43 -5.08
CA TYR A 206 25.80 -10.78 -4.98
C TYR A 206 25.34 -11.24 -6.37
N VAL A 207 25.99 -12.28 -6.87
CA VAL A 207 25.61 -12.97 -8.10
C VAL A 207 24.81 -14.20 -7.68
N GLU A 208 23.61 -14.33 -8.25
CA GLU A 208 22.72 -15.44 -7.96
C GLU A 208 23.34 -16.74 -8.53
N PRO A 209 23.53 -17.79 -7.71
CA PRO A 209 24.17 -19.02 -8.18
C PRO A 209 23.32 -19.73 -9.24
N GLU A 210 23.98 -20.34 -10.24
CA GLU A 210 23.30 -21.11 -11.28
C GLU A 210 22.47 -22.24 -10.66
N GLY A 211 21.16 -22.26 -10.94
CA GLY A 211 20.22 -23.25 -10.39
C GLY A 211 19.50 -22.82 -9.10
N ALA A 212 19.67 -21.59 -8.63
CA ALA A 212 18.85 -21.04 -7.54
C ALA A 212 17.36 -21.16 -7.87
N SER A 213 16.54 -21.51 -6.87
CA SER A 213 15.10 -21.60 -7.03
C SER A 213 14.52 -20.22 -7.30
N ILE A 214 14.15 -19.98 -8.56
CA ILE A 214 13.48 -18.75 -8.97
C ILE A 214 12.00 -18.90 -8.65
N ARG A 215 11.41 -17.85 -8.07
CA ARG A 215 9.97 -17.78 -7.81
C ARG A 215 9.19 -18.18 -9.07
N PRO A 216 8.23 -19.12 -8.98
CA PRO A 216 7.35 -19.44 -10.10
C PRO A 216 6.72 -18.15 -10.65
N TRP A 217 6.89 -17.92 -11.95
CA TRP A 217 6.37 -16.73 -12.60
C TRP A 217 4.84 -16.73 -12.53
N VAL A 218 4.29 -15.82 -11.72
CA VAL A 218 2.87 -15.51 -11.70
C VAL A 218 2.76 -14.00 -11.83
N GLY A 219 2.86 -13.52 -13.08
CA GLY A 219 2.68 -12.14 -13.56
C GLY A 219 2.88 -11.01 -12.54
N GLY A 220 4.06 -10.38 -12.52
CA GLY A 220 4.28 -9.13 -11.78
C GLY A 220 5.63 -8.43 -11.95
N LYS A 221 5.58 -7.30 -12.69
CA LYS A 221 6.28 -5.99 -12.57
C LYS A 221 7.82 -5.87 -12.56
N ASP A 222 8.33 -5.33 -13.67
CA ASP A 222 9.08 -4.06 -13.73
C ASP A 222 10.52 -3.98 -13.20
N GLN A 223 11.47 -4.76 -13.73
CA GLN A 223 12.89 -4.46 -13.46
C GLN A 223 13.88 -4.44 -14.64
N ASP A 224 13.46 -4.64 -15.90
CA ASP A 224 14.44 -4.71 -17.02
C ASP A 224 14.49 -3.50 -17.98
N PHE A 225 13.86 -2.35 -17.68
CA PHE A 225 13.74 -1.25 -18.66
C PHE A 225 14.41 0.08 -18.27
N SER A 226 15.37 0.08 -17.35
CA SER A 226 16.00 1.32 -16.85
C SER A 226 17.34 1.69 -17.49
N CYS A 227 17.87 0.93 -18.45
CA CYS A 227 19.10 1.32 -19.13
C CYS A 227 18.83 2.48 -20.11
N GLY A 228 19.25 3.70 -19.74
CA GLY A 228 19.34 4.85 -20.66
C GLY A 228 18.37 6.03 -20.45
N ALA A 229 17.55 6.05 -19.39
CA ALA A 229 16.59 7.15 -19.19
C ALA A 229 17.23 8.40 -18.56
N THR A 230 17.05 9.56 -19.19
CA THR A 230 17.55 10.87 -18.71
C THR A 230 16.61 11.48 -17.65
N PRO A 231 17.11 12.13 -16.58
CA PRO A 231 16.26 12.74 -15.54
C PRO A 231 15.44 13.93 -16.04
N VAL A 232 14.18 14.02 -15.59
CA VAL A 232 13.27 15.16 -15.83
C VAL A 232 13.51 16.23 -14.76
N GLN A 233 13.66 17.49 -15.18
CA GLN A 233 13.67 18.66 -14.29
C GLN A 233 12.25 19.01 -13.86
N PHE A 234 12.07 19.28 -12.57
CA PHE A 234 10.82 19.74 -11.99
C PHE A 234 10.85 21.26 -11.77
N HIS A 235 9.80 21.94 -12.21
CA HIS A 235 9.46 23.29 -11.75
C HIS A 235 8.28 23.22 -10.79
N ALA A 236 8.40 23.90 -9.64
CA ALA A 236 7.31 24.04 -8.69
C ALA A 236 6.30 25.07 -9.20
N VAL A 237 5.05 24.64 -9.38
CA VAL A 237 3.91 25.53 -9.59
C VAL A 237 3.13 25.57 -8.27
N GLN A 238 2.94 26.76 -7.70
CA GLN A 238 2.08 26.91 -6.52
C GLN A 238 0.63 26.62 -6.91
N ALA A 239 0.02 25.64 -6.25
CA ALA A 239 -1.39 25.33 -6.42
C ALA A 239 -2.26 26.40 -5.72
N PRO A 240 -3.30 26.93 -6.38
CA PRO A 240 -4.21 27.87 -5.74
C PRO A 240 -5.00 27.19 -4.63
N SER A 241 -5.07 27.86 -3.48
CA SER A 241 -5.86 27.47 -2.32
C SER A 241 -7.34 27.82 -2.55
N ARG A 242 -8.11 26.91 -3.14
CA ARG A 242 -9.57 26.82 -2.96
C ARG A 242 -9.96 25.35 -2.78
N GLY A 243 -10.94 25.10 -1.91
CA GLY A 243 -11.21 23.82 -1.24
C GLY A 243 -11.63 22.62 -2.10
N THR A 244 -11.58 22.70 -3.44
CA THR A 244 -11.91 21.58 -4.34
C THR A 244 -10.85 21.46 -5.44
N CYS A 245 -10.29 20.27 -5.61
CA CYS A 245 -9.35 19.99 -6.68
C CYS A 245 -10.10 19.72 -8.01
N PRO A 246 -9.62 20.19 -9.17
CA PRO A 246 -10.24 19.88 -10.48
C PRO A 246 -10.42 18.39 -10.79
N CYS A 247 -9.68 17.50 -10.10
CA CYS A 247 -9.85 16.06 -10.21
C CYS A 247 -11.11 15.50 -9.48
N GLY A 248 -11.90 16.37 -8.81
CA GLY A 248 -13.13 16.02 -8.10
C GLY A 248 -12.93 15.50 -6.67
N MET A 249 -11.69 15.40 -6.17
CA MET A 249 -11.43 15.08 -4.77
C MET A 249 -11.34 16.35 -3.91
N SER A 250 -11.93 16.29 -2.71
CA SER A 250 -11.72 17.30 -1.67
C SER A 250 -10.28 17.21 -1.16
N LEU A 251 -9.68 18.36 -0.84
CA LEU A 251 -8.31 18.45 -0.30
C LEU A 251 -8.21 17.96 1.15
N GLN A 252 -9.34 17.72 1.82
CA GLN A 252 -9.42 17.36 3.23
C GLN A 252 -10.09 15.99 3.42
N GLU A 253 -9.27 14.94 3.44
CA GLU A 253 -9.57 13.77 4.27
C GLU A 253 -8.40 13.62 5.27
N PRO A 254 -8.59 14.01 6.55
CA PRO A 254 -7.52 14.16 7.55
C PRO A 254 -6.71 12.89 7.87
N TRP A 255 -7.12 11.73 7.36
CA TRP A 255 -6.68 10.41 7.80
C TRP A 255 -5.61 9.76 6.90
N ASP A 256 -5.38 10.30 5.69
CA ASP A 256 -4.55 9.64 4.65
C ASP A 256 -3.34 10.47 4.17
N GLY A 257 -3.09 11.64 4.80
CA GLY A 257 -1.91 12.47 4.48
C GLY A 257 -1.81 12.95 3.03
N GLY A 258 -2.90 12.91 2.25
CA GLY A 258 -2.95 13.37 0.86
C GLY A 258 -2.43 12.38 -0.19
N GLN A 259 -2.06 11.14 0.19
CA GLN A 259 -1.49 10.16 -0.73
C GLN A 259 -2.52 9.62 -1.75
N GLN A 260 -3.75 9.34 -1.31
CA GLN A 260 -4.83 8.94 -2.21
C GLN A 260 -5.22 10.07 -3.17
N HIS A 261 -5.27 11.32 -2.68
CA HIS A 261 -5.53 12.47 -3.54
C HIS A 261 -4.43 12.62 -4.60
N THR A 262 -3.16 12.56 -4.21
CA THR A 262 -2.03 12.63 -5.17
C THR A 262 -2.09 11.51 -6.21
N THR A 263 -2.41 10.29 -5.78
CA THR A 263 -2.53 9.12 -6.66
C THR A 263 -3.70 9.28 -7.64
N HIS A 264 -4.86 9.74 -7.16
CA HIS A 264 -6.02 10.02 -7.99
C HIS A 264 -5.76 11.18 -8.96
N HIS A 265 -5.09 12.23 -8.50
CA HIS A 265 -4.75 13.39 -9.31
C HIS A 265 -3.80 13.00 -10.46
N ALA A 266 -2.79 12.18 -10.19
CA ALA A 266 -1.92 11.64 -11.22
C ALA A 266 -2.69 10.79 -12.24
N ALA A 267 -3.61 9.94 -11.77
CA ALA A 267 -4.45 9.12 -12.65
C ALA A 267 -5.42 9.96 -13.49
N TRP A 268 -6.00 11.01 -12.91
CA TRP A 268 -6.86 11.96 -13.61
C TRP A 268 -6.09 12.76 -14.68
N ALA A 269 -4.88 13.23 -14.34
CA ALA A 269 -4.07 14.05 -15.24
C ALA A 269 -3.45 13.24 -16.38
N LEU A 270 -2.89 12.06 -16.09
CA LEU A 270 -2.06 11.27 -17.01
C LEU A 270 -2.76 10.03 -17.57
N GLY A 271 -3.89 9.62 -16.99
CA GLY A 271 -4.56 8.36 -17.29
C GLY A 271 -4.22 7.27 -16.28
N ILE A 272 -4.90 6.13 -16.40
CA ILE A 272 -4.71 4.98 -15.51
C ILE A 272 -3.70 4.02 -16.10
N ARG A 273 -2.68 3.66 -15.33
CA ARG A 273 -1.65 2.73 -15.77
C ARG A 273 -2.27 1.38 -16.16
N ALA A 274 -2.08 0.97 -17.41
CA ALA A 274 -2.55 -0.32 -17.89
C ALA A 274 -1.81 -1.46 -17.16
N PRO A 275 -2.53 -2.47 -16.63
CA PRO A 275 -1.90 -3.66 -16.06
C PRO A 275 -1.01 -4.36 -17.09
N LYS A 276 0.23 -4.69 -16.70
CA LYS A 276 1.19 -5.32 -17.62
C LYS A 276 0.84 -6.75 -18.04
N ASN A 277 0.03 -7.43 -17.25
CA ASN A 277 -0.46 -8.76 -17.53
C ASN A 277 -1.63 -8.77 -18.54
N LEU A 278 -2.10 -7.60 -18.99
CA LEU A 278 -3.03 -7.51 -20.10
C LEU A 278 -2.25 -7.39 -21.39
N GLN A 279 -2.48 -8.33 -22.31
CA GLN A 279 -1.93 -8.26 -23.66
C GLN A 279 -2.74 -7.27 -24.49
N TRP A 280 -2.10 -6.18 -24.91
CA TRP A 280 -2.70 -5.19 -25.81
C TRP A 280 -2.23 -5.50 -27.24
N LEU A 281 -3.16 -5.84 -28.14
CA LEU A 281 -2.85 -6.09 -29.54
C LEU A 281 -2.86 -4.80 -30.40
N GLY A 282 -3.31 -3.68 -29.82
CA GLY A 282 -3.31 -2.37 -30.44
C GLY A 282 -3.41 -1.26 -29.39
N ASN A 283 -3.63 -0.02 -29.84
CA ASN A 283 -3.77 1.14 -28.96
C ASN A 283 -5.19 1.30 -28.40
N LEU A 284 -6.18 0.61 -28.96
CA LEU A 284 -7.58 0.63 -28.53
C LEU A 284 -8.01 -0.79 -28.16
N ALA A 285 -8.70 -0.94 -27.04
CA ALA A 285 -9.32 -2.20 -26.62
C ALA A 285 -10.82 -2.00 -26.42
N VAL A 286 -11.62 -2.96 -26.88
CA VAL A 286 -13.06 -3.03 -26.63
C VAL A 286 -13.30 -4.08 -25.55
N VAL A 287 -13.91 -3.67 -24.44
CA VAL A 287 -14.21 -4.49 -23.28
C VAL A 287 -15.72 -4.67 -23.19
N THR A 288 -16.17 -5.91 -23.25
CA THR A 288 -17.58 -6.30 -23.10
C THR A 288 -17.84 -6.90 -21.72
N SER A 289 -19.11 -7.03 -21.33
CA SER A 289 -19.53 -7.75 -20.11
C SER A 289 -18.99 -9.20 -20.05
N ARG A 290 -18.66 -9.79 -21.21
CA ARG A 290 -18.10 -11.14 -21.35
C ARG A 290 -16.57 -11.20 -21.31
N SER A 291 -15.89 -10.05 -21.25
CA SER A 291 -14.43 -10.00 -21.30
C SER A 291 -13.78 -10.59 -20.04
N PRO A 292 -12.51 -11.01 -20.10
CA PRO A 292 -11.78 -11.50 -18.93
C PRO A 292 -11.83 -10.51 -17.77
N ILE A 293 -11.87 -11.02 -16.54
CA ILE A 293 -12.05 -10.19 -15.32
C ILE A 293 -11.00 -9.08 -15.18
N ALA A 294 -9.78 -9.29 -15.67
CA ALA A 294 -8.74 -8.27 -15.63
C ALA A 294 -9.08 -7.04 -16.50
N TRP A 295 -9.70 -7.24 -17.67
CA TRP A 295 -10.18 -6.16 -18.53
C TRP A 295 -11.39 -5.45 -17.93
N ARG A 296 -12.34 -6.21 -17.37
CA ARG A 296 -13.53 -5.63 -16.71
C ARG A 296 -13.18 -4.84 -15.46
N LYS A 297 -12.19 -5.29 -14.67
CA LYS A 297 -11.63 -4.53 -13.54
C LYS A 297 -10.93 -3.24 -14.00
N LEU A 298 -10.19 -3.28 -15.12
CA LEU A 298 -9.58 -2.07 -15.68
C LEU A 298 -10.64 -1.07 -16.14
N ALA A 299 -11.65 -1.51 -16.89
CA ALA A 299 -12.77 -0.65 -17.31
C ALA A 299 -13.47 -0.02 -16.09
N TYR A 300 -13.77 -0.81 -15.06
CA TYR A 300 -14.34 -0.32 -13.81
C TYR A 300 -13.45 0.75 -13.14
N GLN A 301 -12.14 0.54 -13.07
CA GLN A 301 -11.21 1.51 -12.49
C GLN A 301 -11.18 2.82 -13.28
N VAL A 302 -11.22 2.74 -14.60
CA VAL A 302 -11.21 3.93 -15.48
C VAL A 302 -12.51 4.70 -15.38
N ALA A 303 -13.64 3.99 -15.33
CA ALA A 303 -14.96 4.57 -15.20
C ALA A 303 -15.17 5.35 -13.87
N ARG A 304 -14.38 5.07 -12.83
CA ARG A 304 -14.36 5.85 -11.58
C ARG A 304 -13.73 7.24 -11.72
N MET A 305 -12.90 7.49 -12.74
CA MET A 305 -12.28 8.81 -12.95
C MET A 305 -13.33 9.88 -13.24
N PRO A 306 -14.16 9.74 -14.29
CA PRO A 306 -15.21 10.72 -14.58
C PRO A 306 -16.31 10.74 -13.51
N GLN A 307 -16.57 9.62 -12.83
CA GLN A 307 -17.48 9.55 -11.67
C GLN A 307 -17.04 10.51 -10.57
N LYS A 308 -15.77 10.43 -10.16
CA LYS A 308 -15.21 11.31 -9.12
C LYS A 308 -15.06 12.75 -9.60
N GLU A 309 -14.60 12.95 -10.83
CA GLU A 309 -14.39 14.28 -11.41
C GLU A 309 -15.66 15.11 -11.50
N ASN A 310 -16.78 14.50 -11.90
CA ASN A 310 -18.05 15.20 -12.13
C ASN A 310 -19.12 14.86 -11.08
N HIS A 311 -18.75 14.13 -10.02
CA HIS A 311 -19.64 13.72 -8.94
C HIS A 311 -20.90 12.97 -9.40
N TYR A 312 -20.75 12.03 -10.35
CA TYR A 312 -21.86 11.15 -10.72
C TYR A 312 -22.14 10.14 -9.60
N ASP A 313 -23.43 9.90 -9.32
CA ASP A 313 -23.86 9.01 -8.25
C ASP A 313 -23.56 7.53 -8.53
N PHE A 314 -23.29 7.18 -9.80
CA PHE A 314 -23.06 5.80 -10.24
C PHE A 314 -21.84 5.69 -11.17
N ASN A 315 -21.26 4.49 -11.20
CA ASN A 315 -20.17 4.17 -12.11
C ASN A 315 -20.74 3.74 -13.47
N SER A 316 -20.22 4.29 -14.57
CA SER A 316 -20.69 3.95 -15.93
C SER A 316 -20.35 2.50 -16.37
N TRP A 317 -19.57 1.77 -15.57
CA TRP A 317 -19.28 0.35 -15.76
C TRP A 317 -19.44 -0.41 -14.45
N SER A 318 -20.35 -1.38 -14.40
CA SER A 318 -20.66 -2.18 -13.20
C SER A 318 -20.45 -3.70 -13.38
N HIS A 319 -20.16 -4.18 -14.59
CA HIS A 319 -20.04 -5.62 -14.89
C HIS A 319 -18.73 -6.21 -14.36
N LEU A 320 -18.64 -6.46 -13.05
CA LEU A 320 -17.49 -7.06 -12.38
C LEU A 320 -17.66 -8.56 -12.06
N ASP A 321 -18.88 -9.07 -12.12
CA ASP A 321 -19.24 -10.42 -11.66
C ASP A 321 -18.96 -11.50 -12.72
N GLU A 322 -19.77 -12.54 -12.85
CA GLU A 322 -19.53 -13.56 -13.89
C GLU A 322 -19.74 -12.97 -15.31
N PRO A 323 -19.04 -13.49 -16.33
CA PRO A 323 -19.26 -13.07 -17.72
C PRO A 323 -20.73 -13.31 -18.14
N GLU A 324 -21.45 -12.25 -18.45
CA GLU A 324 -22.86 -12.31 -18.86
C GLU A 324 -23.08 -11.68 -20.24
N VAL A 325 -24.11 -12.12 -20.97
CA VAL A 325 -24.54 -11.45 -22.21
C VAL A 325 -25.42 -10.28 -21.81
N ALA A 326 -24.94 -9.05 -21.99
CA ALA A 326 -25.74 -7.85 -21.77
C ALA A 326 -26.73 -7.71 -22.95
N PRO A 327 -28.05 -7.63 -22.71
CA PRO A 327 -29.06 -7.60 -23.78
C PRO A 327 -29.01 -6.32 -24.63
N ASP A 328 -28.39 -5.26 -24.10
CA ASP A 328 -28.18 -3.95 -24.71
C ASP A 328 -26.78 -3.81 -25.35
N ASN A 329 -26.00 -4.89 -25.46
CA ASN A 329 -24.65 -4.87 -26.04
C ASN A 329 -23.70 -3.85 -25.37
N MET A 330 -23.77 -3.75 -24.04
CA MET A 330 -22.90 -2.89 -23.22
C MET A 330 -21.40 -3.17 -23.44
N ARG A 331 -20.66 -2.12 -23.78
CA ARG A 331 -19.22 -2.18 -24.08
C ARG A 331 -18.47 -0.90 -23.71
N ALA A 332 -17.19 -1.06 -23.37
CA ALA A 332 -16.28 0.03 -23.03
C ALA A 332 -15.04 0.04 -23.94
N TYR A 333 -14.68 1.22 -24.44
CA TYR A 333 -13.53 1.46 -25.27
C TYR A 333 -12.43 2.10 -24.43
N LEU A 334 -11.26 1.45 -24.40
CA LEU A 334 -10.09 1.90 -23.66
C LEU A 334 -8.98 2.27 -24.65
N LEU A 335 -8.63 3.55 -24.73
CA LEU A 335 -7.51 4.01 -25.56
C LEU A 335 -6.27 4.19 -24.70
N LYS A 336 -5.15 3.63 -25.15
CA LYS A 336 -3.87 3.61 -24.45
C LYS A 336 -2.78 4.38 -25.20
N ALA A 337 -1.97 5.11 -24.44
CA ALA A 337 -0.70 5.67 -24.87
C ALA A 337 0.34 5.56 -23.74
N ASN A 338 1.61 5.31 -24.06
CA ASN A 338 2.72 5.29 -23.10
C ASN A 338 2.51 4.39 -21.86
N GLY A 339 1.71 3.32 -21.99
CA GLY A 339 1.39 2.42 -20.88
C GLY A 339 0.23 2.86 -19.99
N TYR A 340 -0.48 3.94 -20.33
CA TYR A 340 -1.65 4.47 -19.61
C TYR A 340 -2.88 4.43 -20.49
N VAL A 341 -4.04 4.11 -19.91
CA VAL A 341 -5.36 4.33 -20.49
C VAL A 341 -5.67 5.81 -20.36
N ILE A 342 -5.62 6.52 -21.49
CA ILE A 342 -5.77 7.97 -21.60
C ILE A 342 -7.16 8.40 -22.07
N GLY A 343 -7.95 7.46 -22.58
CA GLY A 343 -9.29 7.69 -23.08
C GLY A 343 -10.22 6.53 -22.74
N TYR A 344 -11.46 6.86 -22.43
CA TYR A 344 -12.51 5.93 -22.04
C TYR A 344 -13.83 6.34 -22.66
N LEU A 345 -14.56 5.36 -23.22
CA LEU A 345 -15.95 5.55 -23.65
C LEU A 345 -16.75 4.32 -23.25
N ALA A 346 -17.90 4.49 -22.59
CA ALA A 346 -18.88 3.42 -22.38
C ALA A 346 -20.13 3.67 -23.23
N ALA A 347 -20.65 2.60 -23.83
CA ALA A 347 -21.83 2.63 -24.66
C ALA A 347 -22.66 1.35 -24.56
N HIS A 348 -23.96 1.48 -24.78
CA HIS A 348 -24.88 0.38 -25.06
C HIS A 348 -25.73 0.78 -26.27
N ASP A 349 -26.39 -0.19 -26.89
CA ASP A 349 -27.27 0.04 -28.03
C ASP A 349 -28.71 0.23 -27.53
N THR A 350 -29.43 1.21 -28.06
CA THR A 350 -30.85 1.44 -27.77
C THR A 350 -31.58 1.86 -29.04
N ALA A 351 -32.91 1.77 -29.04
CA ALA A 351 -33.75 2.19 -30.14
C ALA A 351 -34.35 3.58 -29.91
N GLU A 352 -34.48 4.05 -28.67
CA GLU A 352 -35.26 5.25 -28.38
C GLU A 352 -34.42 6.52 -28.48
N HIS A 353 -34.58 7.27 -29.56
CA HIS A 353 -33.81 8.49 -29.81
C HIS A 353 -34.65 9.70 -30.20
N ARG A 354 -34.14 10.89 -29.90
CA ARG A 354 -34.62 12.17 -30.43
C ARG A 354 -33.46 12.97 -30.99
N ARG A 355 -33.71 13.75 -32.04
CA ARG A 355 -32.71 14.68 -32.57
C ARG A 355 -32.69 15.93 -31.69
N TRP A 356 -31.50 16.33 -31.26
CA TRP A 356 -31.26 17.58 -30.55
C TRP A 356 -30.40 18.49 -31.43
N ASP A 357 -30.96 19.64 -31.81
CA ASP A 357 -30.21 20.68 -32.49
C ASP A 357 -29.38 21.46 -31.45
N LEU A 358 -28.06 21.43 -31.65
CA LEU A 358 -27.09 22.02 -30.73
C LEU A 358 -26.88 23.53 -30.98
N ILE A 359 -27.46 24.09 -32.05
CA ILE A 359 -27.35 25.50 -32.44
C ILE A 359 -28.41 26.33 -31.73
N ASP A 360 -29.67 25.93 -31.85
CA ASP A 360 -30.83 26.62 -31.26
C ASP A 360 -31.30 25.95 -29.95
N GLY A 361 -30.76 24.77 -29.61
CA GLY A 361 -31.07 24.03 -28.40
C GLY A 361 -32.41 23.28 -28.47
N SER A 362 -33.08 23.28 -29.62
CA SER A 362 -34.40 22.69 -29.79
C SER A 362 -34.33 21.16 -29.93
N GLN A 363 -35.26 20.45 -29.30
CA GLN A 363 -35.43 19.01 -29.51
C GLN A 363 -36.52 18.80 -30.57
N SER A 364 -36.26 17.92 -31.53
CA SER A 364 -37.29 17.53 -32.49
C SER A 364 -38.34 16.66 -31.82
N ASP A 365 -39.61 16.90 -32.13
CA ASP A 365 -40.75 16.12 -31.62
C ASP A 365 -40.83 14.69 -32.19
N GLY A 366 -40.01 14.37 -33.21
CA GLY A 366 -39.94 13.05 -33.82
C GLY A 366 -39.08 12.07 -33.01
N GLN A 367 -39.71 11.04 -32.44
CA GLN A 367 -39.02 9.86 -31.94
C GLN A 367 -38.54 9.01 -33.12
N ASP A 368 -37.28 8.59 -33.06
CA ASP A 368 -36.67 7.67 -34.03
C ASP A 368 -36.31 6.38 -33.30
N ASP A 369 -36.89 5.26 -33.76
CA ASP A 369 -36.74 3.92 -33.17
C ASP A 369 -35.61 3.08 -33.80
N THR A 370 -34.73 3.69 -34.60
CA THR A 370 -33.61 2.98 -35.22
C THR A 370 -32.56 2.65 -34.16
N LEU A 371 -32.17 1.38 -34.07
CA LEU A 371 -31.13 0.91 -33.16
C LEU A 371 -29.80 1.63 -33.43
N ARG A 372 -29.27 2.33 -32.44
CA ARG A 372 -27.97 3.04 -32.51
C ARG A 372 -27.13 2.81 -31.26
N PRO A 373 -25.80 2.92 -31.37
CA PRO A 373 -24.96 2.98 -30.19
C PRO A 373 -25.17 4.30 -29.46
N ARG A 374 -25.43 4.22 -28.15
CA ARG A 374 -25.58 5.36 -27.25
C ARG A 374 -24.38 5.46 -26.32
N ILE A 375 -23.70 6.59 -26.36
CA ILE A 375 -22.64 6.95 -25.42
C ILE A 375 -23.26 7.23 -24.06
N ILE A 376 -22.93 6.41 -23.08
CA ILE A 376 -23.30 6.61 -21.67
C ILE A 376 -22.34 7.61 -21.04
N LEU A 377 -21.05 7.44 -21.32
CA LEU A 377 -20.01 8.27 -20.74
C LEU A 377 -18.79 8.29 -21.65
N ILE A 378 -18.16 9.47 -21.78
CA ILE A 378 -16.86 9.63 -22.42
C ILE A 378 -15.93 10.45 -21.53
N TRP A 379 -14.68 10.02 -21.41
CA TRP A 379 -13.67 10.66 -20.58
C TRP A 379 -12.30 10.62 -21.25
N VAL A 380 -11.53 11.69 -21.05
CA VAL A 380 -10.15 11.83 -21.51
C VAL A 380 -9.32 12.41 -20.38
N ALA A 381 -8.16 11.78 -20.12
CA ALA A 381 -7.18 12.26 -19.15
C ALA A 381 -6.76 13.70 -19.45
N ASP A 382 -6.57 14.52 -18.41
CA ASP A 382 -6.52 15.98 -18.55
C ASP A 382 -5.46 16.45 -19.55
N THR A 383 -4.24 15.90 -19.43
CA THR A 383 -3.10 16.26 -20.30
C THR A 383 -3.32 15.89 -21.78
N TYR A 384 -4.23 14.96 -22.07
CA TYR A 384 -4.54 14.48 -23.42
C TYR A 384 -5.82 15.11 -24.01
N ARG A 385 -6.48 16.01 -23.26
CA ARG A 385 -7.66 16.73 -23.75
C ARG A 385 -7.30 17.62 -24.94
N ARG A 386 -8.28 17.83 -25.82
CA ARG A 386 -8.16 18.64 -27.05
C ARG A 386 -7.18 18.09 -28.10
N GLN A 387 -6.62 16.89 -27.92
CA GLN A 387 -5.73 16.23 -28.89
C GLN A 387 -6.47 15.23 -29.80
N GLY A 388 -7.79 15.37 -29.98
CA GLY A 388 -8.58 14.46 -30.82
C GLY A 388 -8.96 13.11 -30.19
N ILE A 389 -8.46 12.77 -29.01
CA ILE A 389 -8.73 11.47 -28.34
C ILE A 389 -10.22 11.15 -28.22
N GLY A 390 -11.04 12.13 -27.81
CA GLY A 390 -12.49 11.93 -27.70
C GLY A 390 -13.14 11.65 -29.07
N ALA A 391 -12.66 12.30 -30.14
CA ALA A 391 -13.17 12.05 -31.50
C ALA A 391 -12.79 10.64 -31.96
N THR A 392 -11.56 10.19 -31.70
CA THR A 392 -11.10 8.83 -32.01
C THR A 392 -11.96 7.76 -31.34
N LEU A 393 -12.33 7.97 -30.06
CA LEU A 393 -13.20 7.02 -29.34
C LEU A 393 -14.61 6.95 -29.94
N VAL A 394 -15.20 8.09 -30.31
CA VAL A 394 -16.53 8.13 -30.94
C VAL A 394 -16.49 7.51 -32.33
N GLN A 395 -15.44 7.77 -33.10
CA GLN A 395 -15.24 7.13 -34.41
C GLN A 395 -15.15 5.62 -34.26
N ALA A 396 -14.36 5.12 -33.31
CA ALA A 396 -14.25 3.69 -33.07
C ALA A 396 -15.59 3.03 -32.68
N LEU A 397 -16.42 3.72 -31.89
CA LEU A 397 -17.77 3.26 -31.58
C LEU A 397 -18.66 3.20 -32.82
N ALA A 398 -18.59 4.23 -33.68
CA ALA A 398 -19.35 4.28 -34.91
C ALA A 398 -18.92 3.16 -35.88
N ASP A 399 -17.60 2.95 -36.03
CA ASP A 399 -17.03 1.91 -36.88
C ASP A 399 -17.37 0.50 -36.39
N ASP A 400 -17.32 0.25 -35.07
CA ASP A 400 -17.69 -1.04 -34.45
C ASP A 400 -19.16 -1.40 -34.72
N PHE A 401 -20.05 -0.40 -34.70
CA PHE A 401 -21.46 -0.62 -35.00
C PHE A 401 -21.78 -0.62 -36.51
N GLY A 402 -20.95 0.02 -37.33
CA GLY A 402 -21.17 0.20 -38.78
C GLY A 402 -21.97 1.45 -39.16
N ASN A 403 -21.93 2.50 -38.33
CA ASN A 403 -22.66 3.75 -38.52
C ASN A 403 -21.74 4.94 -38.81
N ARG A 404 -22.31 6.08 -39.23
CA ARG A 404 -21.58 7.35 -39.27
C ARG A 404 -21.49 7.92 -37.85
N VAL A 405 -20.45 8.69 -37.57
CA VAL A 405 -20.30 9.40 -36.27
C VAL A 405 -21.51 10.28 -35.93
N ALA A 406 -22.16 10.88 -36.93
CA ALA A 406 -23.35 11.71 -36.76
C ALA A 406 -24.60 10.92 -36.31
N ASP A 407 -24.56 9.59 -36.42
CA ASP A 407 -25.63 8.66 -36.03
C ASP A 407 -25.39 8.03 -34.66
N VAL A 408 -24.32 8.42 -33.95
CA VAL A 408 -24.10 7.99 -32.56
C VAL A 408 -24.97 8.83 -31.62
N SER A 409 -25.68 8.15 -30.72
CA SER A 409 -26.54 8.79 -29.71
C SER A 409 -25.78 9.11 -28.42
N TRP A 410 -26.25 10.10 -27.67
CA TRP A 410 -25.64 10.57 -26.43
C TRP A 410 -26.64 10.52 -25.27
N SER A 411 -26.23 9.92 -24.17
CA SER A 411 -26.98 9.97 -22.91
C SER A 411 -27.03 11.39 -22.38
N THR A 412 -28.21 11.86 -22.00
CA THR A 412 -28.36 13.11 -21.25
C THR A 412 -28.25 12.87 -19.74
N PRO A 413 -27.83 13.87 -18.94
CA PRO A 413 -27.34 15.20 -19.33
C PRO A 413 -25.92 15.18 -19.91
N ILE A 414 -25.63 16.09 -20.86
CA ILE A 414 -24.32 16.20 -21.53
C ILE A 414 -23.55 17.40 -20.96
N SER A 415 -22.33 17.15 -20.47
CA SER A 415 -21.44 18.20 -19.93
C SER A 415 -21.00 19.21 -21.01
N ASP A 416 -20.56 20.40 -20.61
CA ASP A 416 -20.07 21.43 -21.54
C ASP A 416 -18.93 20.92 -22.44
N ALA A 417 -18.05 20.08 -21.90
CA ALA A 417 -16.97 19.45 -22.66
C ALA A 417 -17.53 18.44 -23.68
N GLY A 418 -18.54 17.67 -23.28
CA GLY A 418 -19.29 16.77 -24.16
C GLY A 418 -19.98 17.52 -25.30
N GLN A 419 -20.68 18.63 -25.00
CA GLN A 419 -21.33 19.46 -26.03
C GLN A 419 -20.33 20.03 -27.04
N ARG A 420 -19.16 20.50 -26.58
CA ARG A 420 -18.08 20.97 -27.48
C ARG A 420 -17.50 19.86 -28.34
N LEU A 421 -17.49 18.61 -27.86
CA LEU A 421 -17.09 17.46 -28.67
C LEU A 421 -18.18 17.12 -29.68
N ALA A 422 -19.43 17.00 -29.23
CA ALA A 422 -20.60 16.72 -30.04
C ALA A 422 -20.75 17.71 -31.22
N ARG A 423 -20.70 19.03 -30.96
CA ARG A 423 -20.75 20.06 -32.01
C ARG A 423 -19.63 19.96 -33.04
N ARG A 424 -18.45 19.49 -32.64
CA ARG A 424 -17.31 19.29 -33.57
C ARG A 424 -17.50 18.06 -34.45
N LEU A 425 -18.16 17.03 -33.93
CA LEU A 425 -18.36 15.76 -34.62
C LEU A 425 -19.61 15.77 -35.52
N SER A 426 -20.66 16.48 -35.10
CA SER A 426 -21.92 16.60 -35.83
C SER A 426 -22.46 18.03 -35.64
N PRO A 427 -22.03 18.98 -36.50
CA PRO A 427 -22.43 20.39 -36.39
C PRO A 427 -23.94 20.63 -36.55
N GLU A 428 -24.62 19.74 -37.29
CA GLU A 428 -26.06 19.78 -37.59
C GLU A 428 -26.93 19.15 -36.47
N GLY A 429 -26.39 19.04 -35.25
CA GLY A 429 -27.07 18.43 -34.10
C GLY A 429 -26.65 17.00 -33.83
N ILE A 430 -27.20 16.39 -32.78
CA ILE A 430 -26.90 15.02 -32.34
C ILE A 430 -28.17 14.25 -32.01
N TRP A 431 -28.05 12.93 -31.93
CA TRP A 431 -29.08 12.09 -31.34
C TRP A 431 -28.90 12.04 -29.82
N ILE A 432 -30.00 12.15 -29.07
CA ILE A 432 -30.03 11.99 -27.61
C ILE A 432 -31.03 10.92 -27.22
N SER A 433 -30.79 10.31 -26.06
CA SER A 433 -31.61 9.29 -25.42
C SER A 433 -31.52 9.43 -23.92
#